data_AF-A0A926ZAC2-F1
#
_entry.id   AF-A0A926ZAC2-F1
#
_cell.length_a   1.000
_cell.length_b   1.000
_cell.length_c   1.000
_cell.angle_alpha   90.00
_cell.angle_beta   90.00
_cell.angle_gamma   90.00
#
_symmetry.space_group_name_H-M   'P 1'
#
loop_
_entity.id
_entity.type
_entity.pdbx_description
1 polymer ?
#
loop_
_entity_poly.entity_id
_entity_poly.type
_entity_poly.pdbx_seq_one_letter_code
_entity_poly.pdbx_strand_id
1 'polypeptide(L)'
;MPEQERTIRLSEFSDEALLEICRAADVIACECPGYVARILRQVKAFRSYTLTCIDQFPEDTDTHQWLASQAQKVEEILWETMVDLMRKEKLIGESDEVLLDSLSERARAIALQQIGGSV
;
A
#
# COMPACT_ATOMS: atom_id res chain seq x y z
N MET A 1 6.58 -29.16 -5.88
CA MET A 1 5.94 -28.07 -6.65
C MET A 1 6.82 -26.85 -6.43
N PRO A 2 7.40 -26.20 -7.46
CA PRO A 2 8.17 -24.99 -7.19
C PRO A 2 7.19 -23.93 -6.67
N GLU A 3 7.47 -23.38 -5.49
CA GLU A 3 6.76 -22.21 -4.96
C GLU A 3 6.99 -21.07 -5.95
N GLN A 4 5.91 -20.64 -6.59
CA GLN A 4 5.96 -19.61 -7.61
C GLN A 4 5.97 -18.27 -6.88
N GLU A 5 7.14 -17.62 -6.87
CA GLU A 5 7.40 -16.35 -6.18
C GLU A 5 6.33 -15.32 -6.58
N ARG A 6 5.54 -14.86 -5.60
CA ARG A 6 4.45 -13.92 -5.86
C ARG A 6 4.98 -12.51 -5.97
N THR A 7 4.84 -11.93 -7.15
CA THR A 7 5.28 -10.55 -7.43
C THR A 7 4.12 -9.64 -7.82
N ILE A 8 4.24 -8.35 -7.48
CA ILE A 8 3.32 -7.29 -7.93
C ILE A 8 4.15 -6.22 -8.62
N ARG A 9 3.77 -5.81 -9.83
CA ARG A 9 4.43 -4.68 -10.49
C ARG A 9 4.06 -3.36 -9.82
N LEU A 10 5.06 -2.50 -9.61
CA LEU A 10 4.85 -1.19 -9.03
C LEU A 10 3.84 -0.37 -9.82
N SER A 11 3.83 -0.44 -11.15
CA SER A 11 2.82 0.27 -11.98
C SER A 11 1.37 -0.17 -11.73
N GLU A 12 1.16 -1.26 -10.99
CA GLU A 12 -0.12 -1.93 -10.79
C GLU A 12 -0.52 -2.00 -9.31
N PHE A 13 -0.23 -0.98 -8.45
CA PHE A 13 -0.95 -0.92 -7.15
C PHE A 13 -2.43 -0.57 -7.34
N SER A 14 -3.15 -1.51 -7.94
CA SER A 14 -4.58 -1.65 -7.83
C SER A 14 -4.97 -1.87 -6.37
N ASP A 15 -6.26 -1.76 -6.08
CA ASP A 15 -6.75 -1.98 -4.73
C ASP A 15 -6.47 -3.42 -4.26
N GLU A 16 -6.46 -4.39 -5.18
CA GLU A 16 -6.07 -5.79 -4.93
C GLU A 16 -4.61 -5.90 -4.51
N ALA A 17 -3.71 -5.22 -5.22
CA ALA A 17 -2.29 -5.20 -4.88
C ALA A 17 -2.03 -4.58 -3.49
N LEU A 18 -2.73 -3.50 -3.15
CA LEU A 18 -2.67 -2.89 -1.81
C LEU A 18 -3.22 -3.84 -0.72
N LEU A 19 -4.26 -4.61 -1.03
CA LEU A 19 -4.79 -5.62 -0.12
C LEU A 19 -3.79 -6.76 0.12
N GLU A 20 -3.08 -7.20 -0.91
CA GLU A 20 -2.03 -8.22 -0.77
C GLU A 20 -0.84 -7.70 0.05
N ILE A 21 -0.44 -6.43 -0.11
CA ILE A 21 0.57 -5.79 0.74
C ILE A 21 0.08 -5.74 2.20
N CYS A 22 -1.17 -5.34 2.45
CA CYS A 22 -1.74 -5.36 3.80
C CYS A 22 -1.72 -6.76 4.42
N ARG A 23 -2.13 -7.78 3.66
CA ARG A 23 -2.15 -9.17 4.13
C ARG A 23 -0.74 -9.71 4.40
N ALA A 24 0.24 -9.36 3.58
CA ALA A 24 1.63 -9.71 3.81
C ALA A 24 2.19 -8.97 5.04
N ALA A 25 1.79 -7.70 5.25
CA ALA A 25 2.22 -6.85 6.36
C ALA A 25 1.73 -7.31 7.74
N ASP A 26 0.53 -7.91 7.83
CA ASP A 26 -0.02 -8.46 9.08
C ASP A 26 0.83 -9.61 9.66
N VAL A 27 1.79 -10.14 8.89
CA VAL A 27 2.72 -11.21 9.29
C VAL A 27 4.09 -10.64 9.73
N ILE A 28 4.29 -9.31 9.69
CA ILE A 28 5.58 -8.60 9.82
C ILE A 28 5.72 -7.87 11.16
N ALA A 29 6.94 -7.87 11.71
CA ALA A 29 7.29 -7.12 12.92
C ALA A 29 7.12 -5.57 12.81
N CYS A 30 6.97 -5.01 11.60
CA CYS A 30 6.62 -3.60 11.33
C CYS A 30 5.35 -3.59 10.48
N GLU A 31 4.24 -3.11 11.03
CA GLU A 31 2.97 -2.96 10.30
C GLU A 31 2.99 -1.78 9.30
N CYS A 32 4.15 -1.15 9.15
CA CYS A 32 4.39 0.12 8.46
C CYS A 32 3.92 0.09 6.99
N PRO A 33 4.26 -0.94 6.18
CA PRO A 33 3.66 -1.14 4.86
C PRO A 33 2.12 -1.22 4.87
N GLY A 34 1.56 -1.99 5.79
CA GLY A 34 0.12 -2.17 5.91
C GLY A 34 -0.60 -0.87 6.27
N TYR A 35 -0.02 -0.05 7.15
CA TYR A 35 -0.56 1.27 7.48
C TYR A 35 -0.57 2.21 6.27
N VAL A 36 0.53 2.32 5.52
CA VAL A 36 0.58 3.19 4.33
C VAL A 36 -0.45 2.73 3.29
N ALA A 37 -0.55 1.41 3.04
CA ALA A 37 -1.52 0.84 2.11
C ALA A 37 -2.97 1.13 2.54
N ARG A 38 -3.27 1.03 3.84
CA ARG A 38 -4.60 1.32 4.39
C ARG A 38 -4.98 2.79 4.23
N ILE A 39 -4.05 3.71 4.51
CA ILE A 39 -4.28 5.16 4.32
C ILE A 39 -4.51 5.45 2.83
N LEU A 40 -3.67 4.91 1.95
CA LEU A 40 -3.84 5.08 0.50
C LEU A 40 -5.22 4.60 0.02
N ARG A 41 -5.69 3.44 0.51
CA ARG A 41 -7.05 2.95 0.21
C ARG A 41 -8.14 3.88 0.72
N GLN A 42 -7.98 4.47 1.91
CA GLN A 42 -8.95 5.43 2.44
C GLN A 42 -9.00 6.72 1.62
N VAL A 43 -7.86 7.21 1.15
CA VAL A 43 -7.81 8.41 0.30
C VAL A 43 -8.44 8.14 -1.06
N LYS A 44 -8.17 6.98 -1.68
CA LYS A 44 -8.84 6.53 -2.92
C LYS A 44 -10.36 6.44 -2.76
N ALA A 45 -10.82 5.86 -1.64
CA ALA A 45 -12.24 5.78 -1.34
C ALA A 45 -12.86 7.17 -1.15
N PHE A 46 -12.17 8.08 -0.48
CA PHE A 46 -12.61 9.47 -0.32
C PHE A 46 -12.70 10.19 -1.67
N ARG A 47 -11.70 10.05 -2.55
CA ARG A 47 -11.74 10.62 -3.91
C ARG A 47 -12.91 10.07 -4.73
N SER A 48 -13.15 8.76 -4.68
CA SER A 48 -14.27 8.15 -5.39
C SER A 48 -15.61 8.68 -4.86
N TYR A 49 -15.75 8.77 -3.54
CA TYR A 49 -16.94 9.34 -2.90
C TYR A 49 -17.16 10.80 -3.28
N THR A 50 -16.13 11.65 -3.30
CA THR A 50 -16.31 13.07 -3.67
C THR A 50 -16.75 13.23 -5.12
N LEU A 51 -16.32 12.34 -6.02
CA LEU A 51 -16.79 12.34 -7.41
C LEU A 51 -18.26 11.93 -7.53
N THR A 52 -18.74 10.99 -6.71
CA THR A 52 -20.17 10.60 -6.72
C THR A 52 -21.09 11.62 -6.05
N CYS A 53 -20.55 12.54 -5.24
CA CYS A 53 -21.31 13.66 -4.67
C CYS A 53 -21.68 14.72 -5.71
N ILE A 54 -20.93 14.84 -6.83
CA ILE A 54 -21.19 15.85 -7.87
C ILE A 54 -22.60 15.70 -8.45
N ASP A 55 -23.04 14.46 -8.68
CA ASP A 55 -24.38 14.18 -9.20
C ASP A 55 -25.49 14.48 -8.17
N GLN A 56 -25.18 14.40 -6.88
CA GLN A 56 -26.13 14.60 -5.78
C GLN A 56 -26.26 16.07 -5.36
N PHE A 57 -25.19 16.86 -5.50
CA PHE A 57 -25.09 18.24 -5.07
C PHE A 57 -24.50 19.11 -6.19
N PRO A 58 -25.23 19.32 -7.29
CA PRO A 58 -24.70 20.01 -8.47
C PRO A 58 -24.32 21.48 -8.18
N GLU A 59 -24.97 22.13 -7.22
CA GLU A 59 -24.62 23.49 -6.75
C GLU A 59 -23.21 23.59 -6.15
N ASP A 60 -22.67 22.49 -5.63
CA ASP A 60 -21.37 22.42 -4.95
C ASP A 60 -20.29 21.72 -5.81
N THR A 61 -20.54 21.57 -7.12
CA THR A 61 -19.66 20.86 -8.06
C THR A 61 -18.21 21.32 -7.97
N ASP A 62 -17.96 22.63 -7.97
CA ASP A 62 -16.59 23.18 -7.92
C ASP A 62 -15.84 22.75 -6.64
N THR A 63 -16.55 22.75 -5.51
CA THR A 63 -16.00 22.31 -4.22
C THR A 63 -15.65 20.83 -4.25
N HIS A 64 -16.54 19.99 -4.80
CA HIS A 64 -16.32 18.55 -4.91
C HIS A 64 -15.18 18.19 -5.87
N GLN A 65 -15.09 18.87 -7.01
CA GLN A 65 -13.98 18.72 -7.95
C GLN A 65 -12.65 19.14 -7.31
N TRP A 66 -12.64 20.25 -6.58
CA TRP A 66 -11.47 20.68 -5.83
C TRP A 66 -11.05 19.63 -4.79
N LEU A 67 -11.98 19.10 -3.98
CA LEU A 67 -11.69 18.03 -3.02
C LEU A 67 -11.13 16.76 -3.69
N ALA A 68 -11.72 16.32 -4.80
CA ALA A 68 -11.22 15.18 -5.57
C ALA A 68 -9.79 15.42 -6.08
N SER A 69 -9.47 16.64 -6.52
CA SER A 69 -8.12 17.01 -6.95
C SER A 69 -7.12 17.01 -5.79
N GLN A 70 -7.52 17.44 -4.59
CA GLN A 70 -6.64 17.38 -3.41
C GLN A 70 -6.40 15.94 -2.98
N ALA A 71 -7.45 15.11 -2.99
CA ALA A 71 -7.34 13.68 -2.68
C ALA A 71 -6.36 12.97 -3.63
N GLN A 72 -6.43 13.27 -4.93
CA GLN A 72 -5.48 12.74 -5.91
C GLN A 72 -4.02 13.09 -5.57
N LYS A 73 -3.73 14.34 -5.20
CA LYS A 73 -2.36 14.73 -4.81
C LYS A 73 -1.86 13.96 -3.60
N VAL A 74 -2.74 13.70 -2.63
CA VAL A 74 -2.41 12.88 -1.46
C VAL A 74 -2.18 11.41 -1.86
N GLU A 75 -2.97 10.87 -2.80
CA GLU A 75 -2.73 9.53 -3.36
C GLU A 75 -1.33 9.43 -3.97
N GLU A 76 -0.90 10.42 -4.75
CA GLU A 76 0.43 10.48 -5.39
C GLU A 76 1.55 10.50 -4.33
N ILE A 77 1.43 11.31 -3.28
CA ILE A 77 2.43 11.37 -2.20
C ILE A 77 2.51 10.03 -1.45
N LEU A 78 1.36 9.44 -1.11
CA LEU A 78 1.31 8.16 -0.40
C LEU A 78 1.85 7.01 -1.25
N TRP A 79 1.59 7.07 -2.56
CA TRP A 79 2.16 6.14 -3.52
C TRP A 79 3.68 6.20 -3.53
N GLU A 80 4.26 7.39 -3.73
CA GLU A 80 5.71 7.58 -3.75
C GLU A 80 6.33 7.10 -2.42
N THR A 81 5.67 7.44 -1.30
CA THR A 81 6.08 6.98 0.04
C THR A 81 6.09 5.46 0.14
N MET A 82 5.07 4.78 -0.39
CA MET A 82 5.01 3.31 -0.41
C MET A 82 6.17 2.74 -1.22
N VAL A 83 6.39 3.24 -2.43
CA VAL A 83 7.47 2.77 -3.31
C VAL A 83 8.82 2.95 -2.61
N ASP A 84 9.07 4.11 -2.01
CA ASP A 84 10.32 4.38 -1.30
C ASP A 84 10.49 3.52 -0.06
N LEU A 85 9.41 3.25 0.70
CA LEU A 85 9.43 2.31 1.81
C LEU A 85 9.82 0.91 1.32
N MET A 86 9.18 0.42 0.26
CA MET A 86 9.48 -0.88 -0.33
C MET A 86 10.94 -0.96 -0.81
N ARG A 87 11.49 0.12 -1.39
CA ARG A 87 12.91 0.18 -1.82
C ARG A 87 13.87 0.16 -0.63
N LYS A 88 13.60 0.95 0.41
CA LYS A 88 14.41 1.00 1.65
C LYS A 88 14.43 -0.36 2.34
N GLU A 89 13.30 -1.03 2.31
CA GLU A 89 13.15 -2.39 2.81
C GLU A 89 13.61 -3.44 1.79
N LYS A 90 14.24 -3.08 0.66
CA LYS A 90 14.75 -4.06 -0.33
C LYS A 90 13.70 -5.11 -0.75
N LEU A 91 12.44 -4.68 -0.82
CA LEU A 91 11.30 -5.51 -1.18
C LEU A 91 10.92 -5.40 -2.65
N ILE A 92 11.61 -4.52 -3.39
CA ILE A 92 11.48 -4.38 -4.83
C ILE A 92 12.68 -5.05 -5.49
N GLY A 93 12.40 -6.01 -6.38
CA GLY A 93 13.39 -6.64 -7.25
C GLY A 93 13.85 -5.72 -8.40
N GLU A 94 14.79 -6.18 -9.22
CA GLU A 94 15.41 -5.37 -10.29
C GLU A 94 14.44 -4.88 -11.39
N SER A 95 13.23 -5.42 -11.43
CA SER A 95 12.21 -5.11 -12.46
C SER A 95 10.99 -4.35 -11.92
N ASP A 96 11.14 -3.57 -10.83
CA ASP A 96 10.03 -2.85 -10.19
C ASP A 96 8.91 -3.80 -9.71
N GLU A 97 9.31 -4.99 -9.27
CA GLU A 97 8.43 -6.05 -8.77
C GLU A 97 8.54 -6.16 -7.25
N VAL A 98 7.42 -6.00 -6.55
CA VAL A 98 7.34 -6.22 -5.10
C VAL A 98 7.35 -7.72 -4.82
N LEU A 99 8.36 -8.19 -4.08
CA LEU A 99 8.52 -9.59 -3.70
C LEU A 99 7.71 -9.88 -2.43
N LEU A 100 6.47 -10.34 -2.59
CA LEU A 100 5.55 -10.58 -1.46
C LEU A 100 6.02 -11.70 -0.52
N ASP A 101 6.79 -12.64 -1.05
CA ASP A 101 7.31 -13.76 -0.28
C ASP A 101 8.55 -13.32 0.54
N SER A 102 9.41 -12.47 -0.01
CA SER A 102 10.53 -11.84 0.74
C SER A 102 10.05 -10.93 1.88
N LEU A 103 8.92 -10.24 1.66
CA LEU A 103 8.18 -9.50 2.70
C LEU A 103 7.84 -10.42 3.89
N SER A 104 7.28 -11.59 3.59
CA SER A 104 6.83 -12.58 4.57
C SER A 104 7.97 -13.34 5.26
N GLU A 105 9.09 -13.57 4.56
CA GLU A 105 10.27 -14.26 5.11
C GLU A 105 11.10 -13.39 6.05
N ARG A 106 11.39 -12.14 5.66
CA ARG A 106 12.12 -11.19 6.53
C ARG A 106 11.37 -10.92 7.82
N ALA A 107 10.07 -10.79 7.71
CA ALA A 107 9.13 -10.69 8.81
C ALA A 107 9.28 -11.82 9.82
N ARG A 108 9.22 -13.08 9.34
CA ARG A 108 9.42 -14.28 10.17
C ARG A 108 10.83 -14.32 10.78
N ALA A 109 11.86 -13.96 10.02
CA ALA A 109 13.24 -13.96 10.50
C ALA A 109 13.45 -12.95 11.66
N ILE A 110 12.89 -11.75 11.58
CA ILE A 110 12.94 -10.75 12.66
C ILE A 110 12.13 -11.21 13.87
N ALA A 111 10.92 -11.76 13.65
CA ALA A 111 10.09 -12.30 14.73
C ALA A 111 10.83 -13.40 15.49
N LEU A 112 11.45 -14.37 14.80
CA LEU A 112 12.23 -15.44 15.41
C LEU A 112 13.46 -14.93 16.20
N GLN A 113 14.11 -13.86 15.76
CA GLN A 113 15.21 -13.24 16.49
C GLN A 113 14.76 -12.59 17.82
N GLN A 114 13.54 -12.08 17.90
CA GLN A 114 13.01 -11.50 19.15
C GLN A 114 12.66 -12.57 20.21
N ILE A 115 12.34 -13.80 19.79
CA ILE A 115 12.03 -14.91 20.71
C ILE A 115 13.32 -15.51 21.30
N GLY A 116 14.44 -15.42 20.58
CA GLY A 116 15.76 -15.90 21.04
C GLY A 116 16.54 -14.94 21.94
N GLY A 117 16.05 -13.71 22.13
CA GLY A 117 16.71 -12.65 22.92
C GLY A 117 16.22 -12.50 24.36
N SER A 118 15.30 -13.36 24.82
CA SER A 118 14.83 -13.40 26.21
C SER A 118 15.35 -14.65 26.92
N VAL A 119 16.64 -14.66 27.26
CA VAL A 119 17.23 -15.52 28.31
C VAL A 119 18.17 -14.68 29.16
#